data_AF-K1U1G0-F1
#
_entry.id   AF-K1U1G0-F1
#
_cell.length_a   1.000
_cell.length_b   1.000
_cell.length_c   1.000
_cell.angle_alpha   90.00
_cell.angle_beta   90.00
_cell.angle_gamma   90.00
#
_symmetry.space_group_name_H-M   'P 1'
#
loop_
_entity.id
_entity.type
_entity.pdbx_description
1 polymer ?
#
loop_
_entity_poly.entity_id
_entity_poly.type
_entity_poly.pdbx_seq_one_letter_code
_entity_poly.pdbx_strand_id
1 'polypeptide(L)'
;MNAKLYASLLNSDYTGLAAKGNTADNQQMAARLVSDNSREAPAVMKYDGWYYMITSGTDGWNSTAHTYYRSQNILSGWEKVGNPAKNDTGKCFDTQVTYIIPIDAPAGKFIYMGDRWNGNKLSDSRTVWLPLQVDATSHTIAILNRTNWKTEELEDLIPVGIQTALPKITWTDGSNLPEKVTVSYKGQTVESKVAWDKSSYQVIGRTTVTGKLIDCRNAEISTEMLVCPKNAVYFANASKAPVSADYTSIMKQLGN
;
A
#
# COMPACT_ATOMS: atom_id res chain seq x y z
N MET A 1 11.17 9.62 24.71
CA MET A 1 10.76 8.76 23.58
C MET A 1 9.33 9.14 23.21
N ASN A 2 9.01 9.32 21.92
CA ASN A 2 7.69 9.80 21.51
C ASN A 2 6.60 8.76 21.78
N ALA A 3 5.67 9.02 22.70
CA ALA A 3 4.73 7.99 23.13
C ALA A 3 3.64 7.69 22.09
N LYS A 4 3.14 8.71 21.38
CA LYS A 4 2.00 8.63 20.45
C LYS A 4 2.12 9.69 19.36
N LEU A 5 1.54 9.40 18.20
CA LEU A 5 1.33 10.39 17.13
C LEU A 5 -0.08 10.97 17.21
N TYR A 6 -0.14 12.30 17.11
CA TYR A 6 -1.36 13.09 17.17
C TYR A 6 -1.61 13.75 15.81
N ALA A 7 -2.88 13.85 15.40
CA ALA A 7 -3.30 14.77 14.35
C ALA A 7 -4.27 15.78 14.94
N SER A 8 -4.21 17.00 14.44
CA SER A 8 -5.17 18.04 14.80
C SER A 8 -5.53 18.85 13.56
N LEU A 9 -6.81 19.14 13.42
CA LEU A 9 -7.31 20.05 12.43
C LEU A 9 -6.80 21.45 12.76
N LEU A 10 -6.31 22.15 11.73
CA LEU A 10 -5.90 23.54 11.86
C LEU A 10 -7.11 24.48 11.69
N ASN A 11 -7.02 25.65 12.29
CA ASN A 11 -7.96 26.75 12.01
C ASN A 11 -7.84 27.19 10.53
N SER A 12 -8.78 28.00 10.05
CA SER A 12 -8.90 28.33 8.62
C SER A 12 -7.73 29.13 8.04
N ASP A 13 -6.92 29.78 8.86
CA ASP A 13 -5.73 30.54 8.45
C ASP A 13 -4.41 29.76 8.67
N TYR A 14 -4.51 28.52 9.17
CA TYR A 14 -3.38 27.62 9.44
C TYR A 14 -2.32 28.17 10.41
N THR A 15 -2.72 29.09 11.30
CA THR A 15 -1.83 29.64 12.35
C THR A 15 -1.96 28.92 13.68
N GLY A 16 -2.96 28.05 13.85
CA GLY A 16 -3.20 27.33 15.09
C GLY A 16 -4.15 26.14 14.93
N LEU A 17 -4.49 25.52 16.07
CA LEU A 17 -5.43 24.40 16.11
C LEU A 17 -6.87 24.92 16.00
N ALA A 18 -7.73 24.20 15.27
CA ALA A 18 -9.16 24.51 15.21
C ALA A 18 -9.84 24.39 16.59
N ALA A 19 -9.35 23.47 17.43
CA ALA A 19 -9.76 23.30 18.81
C ALA A 19 -8.56 22.87 19.66
N LYS A 20 -8.55 23.27 20.94
CA LYS A 20 -7.53 22.80 21.90
C LYS A 20 -7.75 21.31 22.17
N GLY A 21 -6.66 20.57 22.41
CA GLY A 21 -6.74 19.11 22.56
C GLY A 21 -7.62 18.60 23.71
N ASN A 22 -7.89 19.40 24.74
CA ASN A 22 -8.82 19.06 25.83
C ASN A 22 -10.30 19.38 25.53
N THR A 23 -10.58 20.06 24.42
CA THR A 23 -11.92 20.44 23.97
C THR A 23 -12.27 19.90 22.58
N ALA A 24 -11.28 19.38 21.85
CA ALA A 24 -11.43 18.86 20.50
C ALA A 24 -12.22 17.55 20.50
N ASP A 25 -13.12 17.40 19.53
CA ASP A 25 -13.80 16.14 19.27
C ASP A 25 -13.02 15.24 18.29
N ASN A 26 -13.58 14.07 17.99
CA ASN A 26 -12.96 13.07 17.09
C ASN A 26 -12.92 13.50 15.61
N GLN A 27 -13.54 14.62 15.24
CA GLN A 27 -13.43 15.22 13.91
C GLN A 27 -12.37 16.33 13.86
N GLN A 28 -11.92 16.80 15.02
CA GLN A 28 -10.93 17.87 15.14
C GLN A 28 -9.55 17.36 15.58
N MET A 29 -9.49 16.23 16.30
CA MET A 29 -8.24 15.68 16.80
C MET A 29 -8.27 14.16 16.88
N ALA A 30 -7.11 13.54 16.64
CA ALA A 30 -6.85 12.15 16.98
C ALA A 30 -5.64 12.07 17.92
N ALA A 31 -5.84 11.50 19.12
CA ALA A 31 -4.79 11.40 20.15
C ALA A 31 -3.89 10.15 20.01
N ARG A 32 -4.25 9.24 19.12
CA ARG A 32 -3.50 8.04 18.80
C ARG A 32 -3.82 7.60 17.38
N LEU A 33 -3.04 8.10 16.42
CA LEU A 33 -3.26 7.77 15.01
C LEU A 33 -2.95 6.31 14.71
N VAL A 34 -1.85 5.79 15.25
CA VAL A 34 -1.32 4.46 14.92
C VAL A 34 -1.25 3.54 16.12
N SER A 35 -1.20 2.23 15.84
CA SER A 35 -1.08 1.17 16.84
C SER A 35 0.24 1.17 17.60
N ASP A 36 1.30 1.68 16.98
CA ASP A 36 2.65 1.61 17.51
C ASP A 36 2.97 2.83 18.38
N ASN A 37 3.81 2.63 19.39
CA ASN A 37 4.42 3.72 20.14
C ASN A 37 5.82 4.00 19.57
N SER A 38 6.47 5.08 20.02
CA SER A 38 7.87 5.37 19.65
C SER A 38 8.11 5.52 18.15
N ARG A 39 7.12 6.13 17.47
CA ARG A 39 7.22 6.56 16.07
C ARG A 39 7.49 8.05 16.01
N GLU A 40 8.34 8.47 15.08
CA GLU A 40 8.70 9.86 14.85
C GLU A 40 8.77 10.17 13.35
N ALA A 41 9.09 11.43 13.03
CA ALA A 41 9.22 11.94 11.67
C ALA A 41 8.06 11.54 10.74
N PRO A 42 6.79 11.85 11.08
CA PRO A 42 5.66 11.47 10.24
C PRO A 42 5.66 12.24 8.92
N ALA A 43 5.67 11.53 7.79
CA ALA A 43 5.43 12.09 6.47
C ALA A 43 4.17 11.48 5.86
N VAL A 44 3.19 12.33 5.53
CA VAL A 44 1.88 11.92 5.03
C VAL A 44 1.74 12.26 3.55
N MET A 45 1.18 11.35 2.78
CA MET A 45 0.71 11.59 1.42
C MET A 45 -0.73 11.08 1.24
N LYS A 46 -1.39 11.52 0.16
CA LYS A 46 -2.70 11.04 -0.24
C LYS A 46 -2.69 10.64 -1.72
N TYR A 47 -3.24 9.47 -2.02
CA TYR A 47 -3.44 8.98 -3.38
C TYR A 47 -4.74 8.17 -3.44
N ASP A 48 -5.57 8.40 -4.45
CA ASP A 48 -6.78 7.62 -4.74
C ASP A 48 -7.67 7.33 -3.51
N GLY A 49 -7.97 8.37 -2.74
CA GLY A 49 -8.81 8.26 -1.52
C GLY A 49 -8.12 7.67 -0.29
N TRP A 50 -6.88 7.19 -0.41
CA TRP A 50 -6.08 6.66 0.68
C TRP A 50 -5.02 7.66 1.15
N TYR A 51 -4.89 7.78 2.47
CA TYR A 51 -3.78 8.40 3.16
C TYR A 51 -2.72 7.36 3.47
N TYR A 52 -1.46 7.74 3.32
CA TYR A 52 -0.30 6.93 3.68
C TYR A 52 0.59 7.74 4.60
N MET A 53 1.09 7.15 5.67
CA MET A 53 1.99 7.81 6.60
C MET A 53 3.22 6.96 6.83
N ILE A 54 4.39 7.46 6.43
CA ILE A 54 5.69 6.86 6.72
C ILE A 54 6.22 7.47 8.02
N THR A 55 6.81 6.64 8.87
CA THR A 55 7.45 7.07 10.14
C THR A 55 8.77 6.34 10.32
N SER A 56 9.69 6.92 11.08
CA SER A 56 10.86 6.22 11.61
C SER A 56 10.63 5.77 13.06
N GLY A 57 11.49 4.87 13.57
CA GLY A 57 11.62 4.61 14.99
C GLY A 57 12.51 5.65 15.67
N THR A 58 12.36 5.81 16.99
CA THR A 58 13.10 6.80 17.80
C THR A 58 14.48 6.28 18.23
N ASP A 59 15.55 6.71 17.57
CA ASP A 59 16.93 6.35 17.93
C ASP A 59 17.93 7.52 17.71
N GLY A 60 17.50 8.73 18.01
CA GLY A 60 18.34 9.93 17.87
C GLY A 60 18.75 10.18 16.42
N TRP A 61 20.07 10.24 16.17
CA TRP A 61 20.62 10.43 14.82
C TRP A 61 20.75 9.13 14.02
N ASN A 62 20.54 7.96 14.64
CA ASN A 62 20.65 6.69 13.94
C ASN A 62 19.43 6.47 13.04
N SER A 63 19.69 6.04 11.81
CA SER A 63 18.64 5.51 10.94
C SER A 63 18.05 4.23 11.54
N THR A 64 16.72 4.07 11.44
CA THR A 64 15.96 2.95 11.99
C THR A 64 15.03 2.34 10.94
N ALA A 65 14.45 1.18 11.25
CA ALA A 65 13.45 0.56 10.41
C ALA A 65 12.22 1.49 10.31
N HIS A 66 11.88 1.81 9.06
CA HIS A 66 10.69 2.58 8.78
C HIS A 66 9.46 1.69 8.80
N THR A 67 8.34 2.28 9.16
CA THR A 67 7.03 1.63 9.13
C THR A 67 6.07 2.62 8.52
N TYR A 68 5.27 2.14 7.58
CA TYR A 68 4.17 2.91 7.03
C TYR A 68 2.81 2.32 7.39
N TYR A 69 1.84 3.22 7.39
CA TYR A 69 0.44 2.98 7.68
C TYR A 69 -0.40 3.53 6.54
N ARG A 70 -1.63 3.03 6.41
CA ARG A 70 -2.62 3.58 5.49
C ARG A 70 -3.98 3.73 6.14
N SER A 71 -4.79 4.68 5.66
CA SER A 71 -6.17 4.86 6.08
C SER A 71 -6.98 5.59 5.00
N GLN A 72 -8.29 5.40 4.96
CA GLN A 72 -9.19 6.25 4.17
C GLN A 72 -9.68 7.49 4.93
N ASN A 73 -9.34 7.61 6.22
CA ASN A 73 -9.66 8.75 7.07
C ASN A 73 -8.41 9.22 7.82
N ILE A 74 -8.01 10.48 7.64
CA ILE A 74 -6.78 11.02 8.26
C ILE A 74 -6.79 10.94 9.80
N LEU A 75 -7.95 10.98 10.45
CA LEU A 75 -8.08 11.01 11.91
C LEU A 75 -8.33 9.62 12.54
N SER A 76 -8.54 8.56 11.76
CA SER A 76 -8.93 7.26 12.32
C SER A 76 -8.63 6.09 11.38
N GLY A 77 -8.66 4.86 11.89
CA GLY A 77 -8.65 3.66 11.04
C GLY A 77 -7.32 3.35 10.34
N TRP A 78 -6.20 3.87 10.87
CA TRP A 78 -4.88 3.58 10.34
C TRP A 78 -4.50 2.11 10.54
N GLU A 79 -4.30 1.42 9.43
CA GLU A 79 -3.77 0.07 9.35
C GLU A 79 -2.25 0.10 9.22
N LYS A 80 -1.54 -0.69 10.02
CA LYS A 80 -0.09 -0.90 9.87
C LYS A 80 0.17 -1.85 8.71
N VAL A 81 0.99 -1.43 7.75
CA VAL A 81 1.30 -2.24 6.57
C VAL A 81 2.69 -2.88 6.67
N GLY A 82 3.74 -2.10 6.92
CA GLY A 82 5.09 -2.67 7.10
C GLY A 82 6.22 -1.74 6.69
N ASN A 83 7.35 -2.32 6.28
CA ASN A 83 8.52 -1.59 5.81
C ASN A 83 8.29 -1.08 4.37
N PRO A 84 8.32 0.24 4.11
CA PRO A 84 8.15 0.77 2.76
C PRO A 84 9.42 0.63 1.90
N ALA A 85 10.59 0.40 2.50
CA ALA A 85 11.85 0.36 1.76
C ALA A 85 12.04 -1.00 1.07
N LYS A 86 11.80 -1.03 -0.24
CA LYS A 86 11.85 -2.28 -1.03
C LYS A 86 13.26 -2.83 -1.07
N ASN A 87 13.42 -4.10 -0.68
CA ASN A 87 14.69 -4.82 -0.59
C ASN A 87 15.71 -4.20 0.38
N ASP A 88 15.28 -3.35 1.32
CA ASP A 88 16.11 -2.86 2.42
C ASP A 88 15.73 -3.56 3.72
N THR A 89 16.73 -4.06 4.45
CA THR A 89 16.52 -4.93 5.60
C THR A 89 16.57 -4.22 6.96
N GLY A 90 16.57 -2.88 7.04
CA GLY A 90 16.26 -2.29 8.35
C GLY A 90 16.53 -0.82 8.62
N LYS A 91 16.95 0.00 7.65
CA LYS A 91 17.27 1.41 7.91
C LYS A 91 16.82 2.38 6.83
N CYS A 92 15.92 1.95 5.96
CA CYS A 92 15.34 2.77 4.89
C CYS A 92 16.44 3.47 4.06
N PHE A 93 17.42 2.68 3.60
CA PHE A 93 18.58 3.16 2.85
C PHE A 93 19.49 4.10 3.64
N ASP A 94 19.57 3.88 4.95
CA ASP A 94 20.30 4.72 5.92
C ASP A 94 19.82 6.18 5.88
N THR A 95 18.52 6.35 6.09
CA THR A 95 17.87 7.66 6.15
C THR A 95 16.79 7.69 7.24
N GLN A 96 16.45 8.88 7.70
CA GLN A 96 15.22 9.18 8.43
C GLN A 96 14.28 9.95 7.50
N VAL A 97 13.04 9.50 7.34
CA VAL A 97 12.04 10.18 6.51
C VAL A 97 11.85 11.63 6.97
N THR A 98 11.65 12.53 6.02
CA THR A 98 11.40 13.96 6.31
C THR A 98 10.14 14.46 5.62
N TYR A 99 9.91 14.06 4.37
CA TYR A 99 8.74 14.47 3.60
C TYR A 99 8.48 13.53 2.42
N ILE A 100 7.29 13.65 1.82
CA ILE A 100 6.96 13.02 0.54
C ILE A 100 6.55 14.14 -0.42
N ILE A 101 7.31 14.35 -1.49
CA ILE A 101 6.96 15.36 -2.50
C ILE A 101 5.93 14.77 -3.47
N PRO A 102 4.75 15.38 -3.61
CA PRO A 102 3.82 15.07 -4.70
C PRO A 102 4.25 15.84 -5.96
N ILE A 103 4.95 15.18 -6.88
CA ILE A 103 5.30 15.80 -8.18
C ILE A 103 4.04 15.94 -9.04
N ASP A 104 3.19 14.92 -9.02
CA ASP A 104 1.86 14.89 -9.63
C ASP A 104 1.02 13.84 -8.89
N ALA A 105 0.46 14.24 -7.75
CA ALA A 105 -0.29 13.33 -6.89
C ALA A 105 -1.49 12.68 -7.60
N PRO A 106 -2.30 13.41 -8.42
CA PRO A 106 -3.38 12.77 -9.18
C PRO A 106 -2.91 11.64 -10.10
N ALA A 107 -1.73 11.75 -10.72
CA ALA A 107 -1.13 10.69 -11.54
C ALA A 107 -0.34 9.63 -10.74
N GLY A 108 -0.20 9.80 -9.43
CA GLY A 108 0.53 8.87 -8.57
C GLY A 108 2.05 9.05 -8.57
N LYS A 109 2.56 10.23 -8.95
CA LYS A 109 4.00 10.51 -9.00
C LYS A 109 4.48 11.18 -7.71
N PHE A 110 5.28 10.45 -6.95
CA PHE A 110 5.79 10.86 -5.64
C PHE A 110 7.29 10.64 -5.49
N ILE A 111 7.92 11.46 -4.64
CA ILE A 111 9.33 11.32 -4.24
C ILE A 111 9.39 11.19 -2.72
N TYR A 112 10.02 10.11 -2.25
CA TYR A 112 10.44 9.99 -0.86
C TYR A 112 11.62 10.92 -0.60
N MET A 113 11.55 11.73 0.45
CA MET A 113 12.69 12.46 0.98
C MET A 113 13.04 11.92 2.36
N GLY A 114 14.33 11.63 2.56
CA GLY A 114 14.89 11.37 3.87
C GLY A 114 16.24 12.05 4.07
N ASP A 115 16.61 12.22 5.33
CA ASP A 115 17.87 12.78 5.77
C ASP A 115 18.80 11.67 6.25
N ARG A 116 20.04 11.67 5.76
CA ARG A 116 21.14 10.90 6.32
C ARG A 116 21.91 11.81 7.27
N TRP A 117 21.58 11.72 8.54
CA TRP A 117 22.12 12.59 9.57
C TRP A 117 23.58 12.31 9.87
N ASN A 118 24.38 13.38 9.97
CA ASN A 118 25.69 13.35 10.61
C ASN A 118 25.58 14.02 11.99
N GLY A 119 25.33 13.21 13.02
CA GLY A 119 25.14 13.71 14.39
C GLY A 119 26.35 14.49 14.97
N ASN A 120 27.54 14.30 14.43
CA ASN A 120 28.75 15.04 14.84
C ASN A 120 28.91 16.39 14.12
N LYS A 121 28.26 16.56 12.95
CA LYS A 121 28.33 17.78 12.14
C LYS A 121 27.08 17.90 11.28
N LEU A 122 26.01 18.44 11.85
CA LEU A 122 24.69 18.49 11.19
C LEU A 122 24.70 19.18 9.82
N SER A 123 25.52 20.22 9.64
CA SER A 123 25.70 20.90 8.35
C SER A 123 26.31 20.03 7.26
N ASP A 124 26.87 18.87 7.63
CA ASP A 124 27.41 17.86 6.72
C ASP A 124 26.48 16.64 6.57
N SER A 125 25.22 16.75 6.99
CA SER A 125 24.18 15.76 6.66
C SER A 125 23.87 15.79 5.16
N ARG A 126 23.24 14.73 4.63
CA ARG A 126 22.85 14.65 3.22
C ARG A 126 21.38 14.31 3.08
N THR A 127 20.74 14.90 2.08
CA THR A 127 19.40 14.48 1.67
C THR A 127 19.50 13.31 0.70
N VAL A 128 18.56 12.38 0.82
CA VAL A 128 18.43 11.21 -0.04
C VAL A 128 17.02 11.21 -0.58
N TRP A 129 16.90 11.38 -1.89
CA TRP A 129 15.62 11.47 -2.58
C TRP A 129 15.47 10.24 -3.46
N LEU A 130 14.35 9.53 -3.34
CA LEU A 130 14.11 8.26 -4.02
C LEU A 130 12.72 8.23 -4.65
N PRO A 131 12.53 7.53 -5.79
CA PRO A 131 11.20 7.30 -6.33
C PRO A 131 10.33 6.55 -5.32
N LEU A 132 9.10 7.05 -5.12
CA LEU A 132 8.08 6.37 -4.33
C LEU A 132 7.01 5.82 -5.30
N GLN A 133 6.85 4.50 -5.31
CA GLN A 133 5.85 3.82 -6.11
C GLN A 133 4.60 3.55 -5.27
N VAL A 134 3.42 3.74 -5.87
CA VAL A 134 2.13 3.32 -5.32
C VAL A 134 1.60 2.15 -6.13
N ASP A 135 1.01 1.17 -5.46
CA ASP A 135 0.18 0.15 -6.09
C ASP A 135 -1.29 0.53 -5.87
N ALA A 136 -1.99 0.87 -6.94
CA ALA A 136 -3.40 1.26 -6.89
C ALA A 136 -4.34 0.09 -6.58
N THR A 137 -3.90 -1.14 -6.82
CA THR A 137 -4.73 -2.34 -6.65
C THR A 137 -4.67 -2.82 -5.21
N SER A 138 -3.47 -2.96 -4.67
CA SER A 138 -3.27 -3.38 -3.29
C SER A 138 -3.29 -2.22 -2.30
N HIS A 139 -3.31 -0.97 -2.77
CA HIS A 139 -3.17 0.26 -1.97
C HIS A 139 -1.93 0.20 -1.06
N THR A 140 -0.78 -0.18 -1.61
CA THR A 140 0.52 -0.23 -0.90
C THR A 140 1.52 0.75 -1.51
N ILE A 141 2.62 1.02 -0.80
CA ILE A 141 3.71 1.87 -1.28
C ILE A 141 5.06 1.20 -1.16
N ALA A 142 5.98 1.59 -2.03
CA ALA A 142 7.37 1.14 -2.01
C ALA A 142 8.33 2.30 -2.34
N ILE A 143 9.32 2.51 -1.48
CA ILE A 143 10.49 3.37 -1.77
C ILE A 143 11.48 2.52 -2.54
N LEU A 144 11.90 3.01 -3.71
CA LEU A 144 12.77 2.28 -4.63
C LEU A 144 14.21 2.80 -4.53
N ASN A 145 15.15 1.93 -4.18
CA ASN A 145 16.57 2.32 -4.11
C ASN A 145 17.10 2.75 -5.47
N ARG A 146 17.88 3.83 -5.50
CA ARG A 146 18.57 4.36 -6.68
C ARG A 146 19.89 4.98 -6.26
N THR A 147 20.96 4.66 -6.98
CA THR A 147 22.25 5.36 -6.82
C THR A 147 22.21 6.72 -7.52
N ASN A 148 21.71 6.73 -8.76
CA ASN A 148 21.43 7.91 -9.56
C ASN A 148 20.09 7.67 -10.26
N TRP A 149 19.26 8.69 -10.38
CA TRP A 149 17.98 8.60 -11.08
C TRP A 149 17.53 9.97 -11.57
N LYS A 150 16.54 9.98 -12.46
CA LYS A 150 15.91 11.22 -12.94
C LYS A 150 14.41 11.20 -12.75
N THR A 151 13.80 12.37 -12.63
CA THR A 151 12.35 12.52 -12.42
C THR A 151 11.50 11.88 -13.52
N GLU A 152 12.02 11.72 -14.74
CA GLU A 152 11.30 11.05 -15.83
C GLU A 152 11.04 9.57 -15.55
N GLU A 153 11.81 8.93 -14.66
CA GLU A 153 11.56 7.54 -14.22
C GLU A 153 10.20 7.40 -13.52
N LEU A 154 9.63 8.48 -12.97
CA LEU A 154 8.32 8.45 -12.33
C LEU A 154 7.19 8.15 -13.33
N GLU A 155 7.37 8.45 -14.61
CA GLU A 155 6.40 8.10 -15.66
C GLU A 155 6.21 6.58 -15.78
N ASP A 156 7.23 5.82 -15.43
CA ASP A 156 7.19 4.36 -15.43
C ASP A 156 6.60 3.78 -14.14
N LEU A 157 6.37 4.62 -13.12
CA LEU A 157 5.83 4.24 -11.82
C LEU A 157 4.37 4.63 -11.63
N ILE A 158 3.76 5.29 -12.63
CA ILE A 158 2.33 5.61 -12.63
C ILE A 158 1.53 4.30 -12.40
N PRO A 159 0.67 4.25 -11.37
CA PRO A 159 -0.09 3.04 -11.06
C PRO A 159 -0.98 2.62 -12.22
N VAL A 160 -1.04 1.31 -12.47
CA VAL A 160 -1.88 0.78 -13.55
C VAL A 160 -3.28 0.51 -13.02
N GLY A 161 -4.27 1.23 -13.56
CA GLY A 161 -5.67 1.07 -13.14
C GLY A 161 -6.39 0.05 -14.01
N ILE A 162 -6.89 -1.05 -13.42
CA ILE A 162 -7.65 -2.05 -14.16
C ILE A 162 -9.05 -1.53 -14.46
N GLN A 163 -9.43 -1.49 -15.74
CA GLN A 163 -10.77 -1.09 -16.18
C GLN A 163 -11.67 -2.30 -16.44
N THR A 164 -11.10 -3.43 -16.83
CA THR A 164 -11.83 -4.69 -16.95
C THR A 164 -12.29 -5.18 -15.59
N ALA A 165 -13.60 -5.44 -15.43
CA ALA A 165 -14.12 -6.08 -14.24
C ALA A 165 -13.55 -7.51 -14.11
N LEU A 166 -12.78 -7.75 -13.04
CA LEU A 166 -12.21 -9.06 -12.76
C LEU A 166 -13.25 -9.99 -12.12
N PRO A 167 -13.16 -11.32 -12.36
CA PRO A 167 -14.11 -12.25 -11.79
C PRO A 167 -13.96 -12.33 -10.27
N LYS A 168 -15.07 -12.47 -9.56
CA LYS A 168 -15.07 -12.68 -8.09
C LYS A 168 -14.70 -14.12 -7.69
N ILE A 169 -14.67 -15.02 -8.68
CA ILE A 169 -14.51 -16.46 -8.50
C ILE A 169 -13.57 -16.95 -9.59
N THR A 170 -12.57 -17.75 -9.23
CA THR A 170 -11.72 -18.43 -10.20
C THR A 170 -11.71 -19.93 -9.94
N TRP A 171 -11.46 -20.70 -10.99
CA TRP A 171 -11.19 -22.13 -10.88
C TRP A 171 -9.74 -22.39 -10.49
N THR A 172 -9.46 -23.53 -9.87
CA THR A 172 -8.08 -23.98 -9.57
C THR A 172 -7.20 -24.17 -10.82
N ASP A 173 -7.81 -24.32 -12.00
CA ASP A 173 -7.12 -24.36 -13.29
C ASP A 173 -7.00 -22.99 -13.99
N GLY A 174 -7.58 -21.93 -13.40
CA GLY A 174 -7.56 -20.57 -13.96
C GLY A 174 -8.34 -20.38 -15.27
N SER A 175 -9.12 -21.36 -15.71
CA SER A 175 -9.75 -21.37 -17.03
C SER A 175 -10.78 -20.26 -17.30
N ASN A 176 -11.22 -19.55 -16.25
CA ASN A 176 -12.13 -18.42 -16.36
C ASN A 176 -11.45 -17.08 -16.05
N LEU A 177 -10.13 -17.06 -15.86
CA LEU A 177 -9.35 -15.84 -15.75
C LEU A 177 -9.17 -15.21 -17.14
N PRO A 178 -9.29 -13.89 -17.28
CA PRO A 178 -9.14 -13.23 -18.57
C PRO A 178 -7.68 -13.27 -19.04
N GLU A 179 -7.44 -13.64 -20.30
CA GLU A 179 -6.09 -13.62 -20.89
C GLU A 179 -5.58 -12.18 -21.14
N LYS A 180 -6.51 -11.23 -21.24
CA LYS A 180 -6.23 -9.82 -21.44
C LYS A 180 -7.17 -8.95 -20.61
N VAL A 181 -6.69 -7.79 -20.20
CA VAL A 181 -7.47 -6.77 -19.51
C VAL A 181 -7.19 -5.40 -20.10
N THR A 182 -8.22 -4.57 -20.13
CA THR A 182 -8.12 -3.15 -20.42
C THR A 182 -7.69 -2.42 -19.15
N VAL A 183 -6.68 -1.57 -19.29
CA VAL A 183 -6.09 -0.81 -18.18
C VAL A 183 -5.84 0.64 -18.58
N SER A 184 -5.79 1.52 -17.59
CA SER A 184 -5.19 2.84 -17.71
C SER A 184 -3.69 2.72 -17.46
N TYR A 185 -2.88 2.97 -18.48
CA TYR A 185 -1.42 2.94 -18.41
C TYR A 185 -0.86 4.23 -19.02
N LYS A 186 -0.11 5.01 -18.22
CA LYS A 186 0.48 6.30 -18.65
C LYS A 186 -0.53 7.27 -19.28
N GLY A 187 -1.73 7.35 -18.70
CA GLY A 187 -2.81 8.20 -19.18
C GLY A 187 -3.51 7.72 -20.45
N GLN A 188 -3.20 6.51 -20.93
CA GLN A 188 -3.83 5.89 -22.09
C GLN A 188 -4.59 4.63 -21.71
N THR A 189 -5.70 4.36 -22.41
CA THR A 189 -6.37 3.06 -22.34
C THR A 189 -5.62 2.06 -23.20
N VAL A 190 -5.11 1.00 -22.57
CA VAL A 190 -4.32 -0.05 -23.22
C VAL A 190 -4.95 -1.40 -22.91
N GLU A 191 -4.99 -2.29 -23.91
CA GLU A 191 -5.27 -3.70 -23.69
C GLU A 191 -3.94 -4.42 -23.42
N SER A 192 -3.79 -5.01 -22.24
CA SER A 192 -2.60 -5.77 -21.86
C SER A 192 -2.93 -7.24 -21.68
N LYS A 193 -2.05 -8.13 -22.16
CA LYS A 193 -2.03 -9.52 -21.76
C LYS A 193 -1.76 -9.65 -20.26
N VAL A 194 -2.37 -10.65 -19.64
CA VAL A 194 -2.14 -10.99 -18.24
C VAL A 194 -1.47 -12.35 -18.14
N ALA A 195 -0.30 -12.38 -17.52
CA ALA A 195 0.31 -13.61 -17.03
C ALA A 195 -0.08 -13.81 -15.58
N TRP A 196 -1.13 -14.60 -15.34
CA TRP A 196 -1.59 -14.95 -13.99
C TRP A 196 -0.59 -15.87 -13.28
N ASP A 197 -0.29 -15.58 -12.02
CA ASP A 197 0.55 -16.44 -11.19
C ASP A 197 -0.25 -17.66 -10.77
N LYS A 198 0.07 -18.81 -11.36
CA LYS A 198 -0.61 -20.07 -11.07
C LYS A 198 -0.64 -20.41 -9.59
N SER A 199 0.42 -20.10 -8.85
CA SER A 199 0.52 -20.42 -7.42
C SER A 199 -0.52 -19.67 -6.58
N SER A 200 -0.95 -18.49 -7.01
CA SER A 200 -1.90 -17.63 -6.29
C SER A 200 -3.34 -18.17 -6.27
N TYR A 201 -3.68 -19.12 -7.16
CA TYR A 201 -5.01 -19.73 -7.25
C TYR A 201 -5.00 -21.26 -7.17
N GLN A 202 -3.99 -21.85 -6.51
CA GLN A 202 -4.00 -23.29 -6.19
C GLN A 202 -4.62 -23.62 -4.83
N VAL A 203 -4.77 -22.62 -3.95
CA VAL A 203 -5.38 -22.81 -2.62
C VAL A 203 -6.87 -22.56 -2.72
N ILE A 204 -7.69 -23.54 -2.34
CA ILE A 204 -9.15 -23.41 -2.30
C ILE A 204 -9.55 -22.49 -1.14
N GLY A 205 -10.48 -21.57 -1.41
CA GLY A 205 -10.93 -20.55 -0.45
C GLY A 205 -10.73 -19.14 -0.97
N ARG A 206 -11.00 -18.14 -0.11
CA ARG A 206 -10.73 -16.74 -0.44
C ARG A 206 -9.23 -16.45 -0.34
N THR A 207 -8.66 -15.92 -1.41
CA THR A 207 -7.24 -15.54 -1.49
C THR A 207 -7.04 -14.42 -2.48
N THR A 208 -5.90 -13.74 -2.35
CA THR A 208 -5.41 -12.79 -3.35
C THR A 208 -4.87 -13.54 -4.56
N VAL A 209 -5.51 -13.37 -5.72
CA VAL A 209 -5.03 -13.88 -7.02
C VAL A 209 -4.20 -12.79 -7.69
N THR A 210 -2.99 -13.12 -8.13
CA THR A 210 -2.03 -12.14 -8.68
C THR A 210 -1.68 -12.43 -10.14
N GLY A 211 -1.33 -11.39 -10.89
CA GLY A 211 -0.92 -11.48 -12.29
C GLY A 211 -0.03 -10.34 -12.71
N LYS A 212 0.62 -10.48 -13.86
CA LYS A 212 1.49 -9.46 -14.45
C LYS A 212 0.93 -8.98 -15.79
N LEU A 213 0.84 -7.66 -15.94
CA LEU A 213 0.47 -6.98 -17.16
C LEU A 213 1.67 -6.88 -18.09
N ILE A 214 1.76 -7.80 -19.05
CA ILE A 214 2.94 -7.97 -19.92
C ILE A 214 3.24 -6.71 -20.72
N ASP A 215 2.20 -6.05 -21.23
CA ASP A 215 2.30 -4.86 -22.07
C ASP A 215 2.47 -3.55 -21.24
N CYS A 216 2.43 -3.67 -19.91
CA CYS A 216 2.59 -2.56 -18.96
C CYS A 216 3.82 -2.76 -18.07
N ARG A 217 4.96 -3.14 -18.66
CA ARG A 217 6.24 -3.40 -17.95
C ARG A 217 6.14 -4.46 -16.85
N ASN A 218 5.30 -5.48 -17.04
CA ASN A 218 5.04 -6.50 -16.04
C ASN A 218 4.51 -5.92 -14.72
N ALA A 219 3.76 -4.80 -14.78
CA ALA A 219 3.07 -4.26 -13.62
C ALA A 219 2.22 -5.35 -12.96
N GLU A 220 2.32 -5.45 -11.65
CA GLU A 220 1.59 -6.45 -10.88
C GLU A 220 0.15 -5.99 -10.68
N ILE A 221 -0.77 -6.92 -10.83
CA ILE A 221 -2.18 -6.77 -10.49
C ILE A 221 -2.57 -7.85 -9.51
N SER A 222 -3.52 -7.54 -8.65
CA SER A 222 -4.04 -8.48 -7.66
C SER A 222 -5.54 -8.31 -7.49
N THR A 223 -6.26 -9.34 -7.06
CA THR A 223 -7.65 -9.17 -6.65
C THR A 223 -8.06 -10.32 -5.74
N GLU A 224 -8.91 -10.01 -4.76
CA GLU A 224 -9.50 -11.03 -3.90
C GLU A 224 -10.53 -11.84 -4.67
N MET A 225 -10.31 -13.15 -4.76
CA MET A 225 -11.24 -14.08 -5.40
C MET A 225 -11.55 -15.26 -4.47
N LEU A 226 -12.72 -15.86 -4.67
CA LEU A 226 -12.98 -17.21 -4.18
C LEU A 226 -12.43 -18.23 -5.18
N VAL A 227 -11.43 -19.01 -4.78
CA VAL A 227 -10.88 -20.10 -5.59
C VAL A 227 -11.68 -21.37 -5.33
N CYS A 228 -12.30 -21.90 -6.38
CA CYS A 228 -13.12 -23.12 -6.34
C CYS A 228 -12.43 -24.26 -7.12
N PRO A 229 -12.57 -25.52 -6.68
CA PRO A 229 -12.15 -26.65 -7.48
C PRO A 229 -13.02 -26.75 -8.74
N LYS A 230 -12.40 -26.99 -9.89
CA LYS A 230 -13.14 -27.25 -11.13
C LYS A 230 -13.61 -28.71 -11.18
N ASN A 231 -14.84 -28.93 -11.61
CA ASN A 231 -15.42 -30.27 -11.77
C ASN A 231 -15.40 -31.14 -10.49
N ALA A 232 -15.49 -30.52 -9.31
CA ALA A 232 -15.58 -31.29 -8.07
C ALA A 232 -16.90 -32.05 -8.01
N VAL A 233 -16.84 -33.37 -7.83
CA VAL A 233 -18.02 -34.24 -7.67
C VAL A 233 -18.47 -34.26 -6.21
N TYR A 234 -17.50 -34.28 -5.28
CA TYR A 234 -17.76 -34.24 -3.84
C TYR A 234 -16.91 -33.15 -3.19
N PHE A 235 -17.53 -32.36 -2.32
CA PHE A 235 -16.85 -31.36 -1.49
C PHE A 235 -17.37 -31.46 -0.06
N ALA A 236 -16.62 -32.15 0.81
CA ALA A 236 -17.08 -32.54 2.14
C ALA A 236 -16.39 -31.73 3.24
N ASN A 237 -17.15 -31.30 4.24
CA ASN A 237 -16.62 -30.76 5.49
C ASN A 237 -16.49 -31.89 6.52
N ALA A 238 -15.26 -32.30 6.84
CA ALA A 238 -14.98 -33.31 7.86
C ALA A 238 -14.89 -32.73 9.29
N SER A 239 -15.11 -31.43 9.46
CA SER A 239 -15.00 -30.76 10.75
C SER A 239 -16.27 -30.93 11.60
N LYS A 240 -16.08 -31.08 12.91
CA LYS A 240 -17.16 -30.93 13.90
C LYS A 240 -17.50 -29.47 14.22
N ALA A 241 -16.69 -28.53 13.73
CA ALA A 241 -16.91 -27.10 13.89
C ALA A 241 -17.97 -26.58 12.90
N PRO A 242 -18.55 -25.40 13.15
CA PRO A 242 -19.40 -24.72 12.18
C PRO A 242 -18.72 -24.60 10.81
N VAL A 243 -19.53 -24.73 9.76
CA VAL A 243 -19.11 -24.64 8.37
C VAL A 243 -18.54 -23.24 8.10
N SER A 244 -17.39 -23.17 7.42
CA SER A 244 -16.79 -21.88 7.06
C SER A 244 -17.59 -21.16 5.97
N ALA A 245 -17.53 -19.83 5.96
CA ALA A 245 -18.16 -19.02 4.91
C ALA A 245 -17.62 -19.37 3.51
N ASP A 246 -16.35 -19.75 3.41
CA ASP A 246 -15.73 -20.23 2.18
C ASP A 246 -16.36 -21.54 1.72
N TYR A 247 -16.53 -22.51 2.61
CA TYR A 247 -17.17 -23.79 2.27
C TYR A 247 -18.59 -23.57 1.72
N THR A 248 -19.41 -22.77 2.41
CA THR A 248 -20.77 -22.44 1.95
C THR A 248 -20.76 -21.76 0.59
N SER A 249 -19.80 -20.85 0.36
CA SER A 249 -19.67 -20.15 -0.92
C SER A 249 -19.26 -21.10 -2.04
N ILE A 250 -18.35 -22.05 -1.78
CA ILE A 250 -17.89 -23.04 -2.75
C ILE A 250 -19.00 -24.02 -3.11
N MET A 251 -19.72 -24.55 -2.11
CA MET A 251 -20.85 -25.47 -2.36
C MET A 251 -21.90 -24.84 -3.28
N LYS A 252 -22.26 -23.58 -3.03
CA LYS A 252 -23.17 -22.81 -3.89
C LYS A 252 -22.69 -22.72 -5.34
N GLN A 253 -21.38 -22.60 -5.57
CA GLN A 253 -20.81 -22.55 -6.93
C GLN A 253 -20.76 -23.92 -7.60
N LEU A 254 -20.60 -24.99 -6.81
CA LEU A 254 -20.63 -26.36 -7.32
C LEU A 254 -22.05 -26.86 -7.64
N GLY A 255 -23.08 -26.04 -7.38
CA GLY A 255 -24.48 -26.38 -7.69
C GLY A 255 -25.13 -27.33 -6.69
N ASN A 256 -24.57 -27.41 -5.47
CA ASN A 256 -25.07 -28.25 -4.38
C ASN A 256 -25.59 -27.41 -3.21
#